data_AF-A0A524DA93-F1
#
_entry.id   AF-A0A524DA93-F1
#
_cell.length_a   1.000
_cell.length_b   1.000
_cell.length_c   1.000
_cell.angle_alpha   90.00
_cell.angle_beta   90.00
_cell.angle_gamma   90.00
#
_symmetry.space_group_name_H-M   'P 1'
#
loop_
_entity.id
_entity.type
_entity.pdbx_description
1 polymer ?
#
loop_
_entity_poly.entity_id
_entity_poly.type
_entity_poly.pdbx_seq_one_letter_code
_entity_poly.pdbx_strand_id
1 'polypeptide(L)'
;MDIKSKKYIKIRPISKLKYYFWSDPFRLPKEDDILNNFRKRGIEFLIALGKHTMNAKCYNRIQALIDSNIDINVCILDKDFAHLDNSHKFIEIYKILRNSKIFNYIKEIYIDAEISNKYRKNIKKLPLNKKLTYMFNEYPNKNEI
;
A
#
# COMPACT_ATOMS: atom_id res chain seq x y z
N MET A 1 -29.17 3.48 19.61
CA MET A 1 -28.50 3.79 18.32
C MET A 1 -27.03 3.49 18.50
N ASP A 2 -26.59 2.30 18.08
CA ASP A 2 -25.18 1.94 18.22
C ASP A 2 -24.33 2.72 17.22
N ILE A 3 -23.40 3.51 17.77
CA ILE A 3 -22.29 4.09 17.05
C ILE A 3 -21.46 2.90 16.54
N LYS A 4 -21.78 2.42 15.33
CA LYS A 4 -20.98 1.42 14.60
C LYS A 4 -19.52 1.83 14.75
N SER A 5 -18.75 1.04 15.50
CA SER A 5 -17.32 1.26 15.66
C SER A 5 -16.74 1.34 14.25
N LYS A 6 -16.28 2.53 13.83
CA LYS A 6 -15.54 2.66 12.59
C LYS A 6 -14.30 1.81 12.80
N LYS A 7 -14.27 0.59 12.22
CA LYS A 7 -13.08 -0.26 12.21
C LYS A 7 -11.95 0.59 11.65
N TYR A 8 -11.04 1.02 12.52
CA TYR A 8 -9.85 1.72 12.10
C TYR A 8 -8.99 0.71 11.35
N ILE A 9 -8.72 0.98 10.06
CA ILE A 9 -7.80 0.16 9.28
C ILE A 9 -6.40 0.44 9.77
N LYS A 10 -5.66 -0.63 10.09
CA LYS A 10 -4.28 -0.51 10.54
C LYS A 10 -3.37 -0.19 9.37
N ILE A 11 -2.53 0.84 9.52
CA ILE A 11 -1.46 1.17 8.58
C ILE A 11 -0.21 0.38 8.96
N ARG A 12 0.43 -0.31 8.01
CA ARG A 12 1.61 -1.16 8.25
C ARG A 12 2.68 -1.01 7.16
N PRO A 13 3.96 -1.30 7.45
CA PRO A 13 4.98 -1.45 6.41
C PRO A 13 4.75 -2.74 5.59
N ILE A 14 5.09 -2.73 4.30
CA ILE A 14 4.88 -3.86 3.37
C ILE A 14 5.66 -5.11 3.78
N SER A 15 6.80 -4.93 4.45
CA SER A 15 7.65 -6.01 4.96
C SER A 15 6.96 -7.00 5.91
N LYS A 16 5.72 -6.72 6.35
CA LYS A 16 4.92 -7.65 7.18
C LYS A 16 4.16 -8.72 6.41
N LEU A 17 3.99 -8.60 5.11
CA LEU A 17 3.30 -9.62 4.31
C LEU A 17 4.26 -10.77 3.99
N LYS A 18 3.88 -12.01 4.35
CA LYS A 18 4.72 -13.20 4.11
C LYS A 18 4.72 -13.64 2.65
N TYR A 19 3.52 -13.76 2.05
CA TYR A 19 3.33 -14.05 0.63
C TYR A 19 2.24 -13.14 0.11
N TYR A 20 2.59 -12.27 -0.84
CA TYR A 20 1.63 -11.35 -1.44
C TYR A 20 1.80 -11.25 -2.94
N PHE A 21 0.68 -11.05 -3.62
CA PHE A 21 0.65 -10.65 -5.02
C PHE A 21 0.40 -9.16 -5.11
N TRP A 22 1.41 -8.42 -5.56
CA TRP A 22 1.31 -6.98 -5.78
C TRP A 22 0.82 -6.71 -7.20
N SER A 23 -0.25 -5.94 -7.32
CA SER A 23 -0.79 -5.57 -8.64
C SER A 23 -1.59 -4.29 -8.60
N ASP A 24 -1.60 -3.60 -9.74
CA ASP A 24 -2.61 -2.60 -10.06
C ASP A 24 -3.98 -3.28 -10.30
N PRO A 25 -5.12 -2.63 -9.94
CA PRO A 25 -6.46 -3.21 -10.11
C PRO A 25 -6.82 -3.55 -11.57
N PHE A 26 -6.13 -2.98 -12.55
CA PHE A 26 -6.34 -3.28 -13.96
C PHE A 26 -5.76 -4.63 -14.40
N ARG A 27 -4.86 -5.23 -13.61
CA ARG A 27 -4.13 -6.47 -13.94
C ARG A 27 -4.44 -7.64 -13.01
N LEU A 28 -5.50 -7.53 -12.23
CA LEU A 28 -5.92 -8.61 -11.35
C LEU A 28 -6.33 -9.86 -12.17
N PRO A 29 -5.87 -11.06 -11.76
CA PRO A 29 -6.28 -12.32 -12.37
C PRO A 29 -7.79 -12.50 -12.22
N LYS A 30 -8.38 -13.20 -13.19
CA LYS A 30 -9.84 -13.43 -13.25
C LYS A 30 -10.21 -14.90 -13.20
N GLU A 31 -9.24 -15.76 -13.45
CA GLU A 31 -9.39 -17.19 -13.59
C GLU A 31 -9.55 -17.82 -12.20
N ASP A 32 -10.69 -18.48 -11.97
CA ASP A 32 -11.03 -19.08 -10.67
C ASP A 32 -9.96 -20.06 -10.16
N ASP A 33 -9.32 -20.80 -11.07
CA ASP A 33 -8.24 -21.73 -10.73
C ASP A 33 -7.01 -21.02 -10.13
N ILE A 34 -6.68 -19.83 -10.64
CA ILE A 34 -5.59 -19.00 -10.13
C ILE A 34 -5.97 -18.46 -8.76
N LEU A 35 -7.17 -17.89 -8.63
CA LEU A 35 -7.70 -17.33 -7.39
C LEU A 35 -7.78 -18.38 -6.27
N ASN A 36 -8.26 -19.59 -6.60
CA ASN A 36 -8.32 -20.71 -5.68
C ASN A 36 -6.94 -21.18 -5.22
N ASN A 37 -5.94 -21.18 -6.11
CA ASN A 37 -4.57 -21.50 -5.75
C ASN A 37 -3.97 -20.46 -4.80
N PHE A 38 -4.26 -19.18 -5.00
CA PHE A 38 -3.79 -18.11 -4.13
C PHE A 38 -4.42 -18.24 -2.74
N ARG A 39 -5.73 -18.48 -2.69
CA ARG A 39 -6.45 -18.76 -1.43
C ARG A 39 -5.86 -19.95 -0.68
N LYS A 40 -5.66 -21.09 -1.35
CA LYS A 40 -5.09 -22.31 -0.74
C LYS A 40 -3.68 -22.09 -0.19
N ARG A 41 -2.90 -21.22 -0.83
CA ARG A 41 -1.52 -20.91 -0.43
C ARG A 41 -1.41 -19.75 0.58
N GLY A 42 -2.54 -19.14 0.96
CA GLY A 42 -2.56 -17.97 1.84
C GLY A 42 -1.85 -16.76 1.24
N ILE A 43 -1.91 -16.61 -0.09
CA ILE A 43 -1.34 -15.45 -0.78
C ILE A 43 -2.33 -14.29 -0.67
N GLU A 44 -1.93 -13.23 0.01
CA GLU A 44 -2.74 -12.01 0.14
C GLU A 44 -2.56 -11.11 -1.08
N PHE A 45 -3.60 -10.36 -1.46
CA PHE A 45 -3.48 -9.37 -2.53
C PHE A 45 -3.12 -8.01 -1.97
N LEU A 46 -2.04 -7.40 -2.49
CA LEU A 46 -1.68 -6.04 -2.19
C LEU A 46 -1.97 -5.16 -3.42
N ILE A 47 -3.09 -4.46 -3.40
CA ILE A 47 -3.59 -3.70 -4.54
C ILE A 47 -3.06 -2.27 -4.50
N ALA A 48 -2.35 -1.87 -5.55
CA ALA A 48 -1.86 -0.52 -5.74
C ALA A 48 -3.00 0.44 -6.09
N LEU A 49 -3.33 1.38 -5.19
CA LEU A 49 -4.38 2.37 -5.39
C LEU A 49 -3.86 3.80 -5.39
N GLY A 50 -4.19 4.54 -6.45
CA GLY A 50 -3.97 5.96 -6.59
C GLY A 50 -5.24 6.67 -7.03
N LYS A 51 -5.18 8.00 -7.20
CA LYS A 51 -6.34 8.82 -7.55
C LYS A 51 -7.11 8.31 -8.79
N HIS A 52 -6.40 7.80 -9.79
CA HIS A 52 -6.98 7.34 -11.05
C HIS A 52 -7.54 5.90 -10.99
N THR A 53 -7.16 5.11 -9.99
CA THR A 53 -7.58 3.70 -9.86
C THR A 53 -8.72 3.49 -8.85
N MET A 54 -9.15 4.54 -8.16
CA MET A 54 -10.31 4.49 -7.26
C MET A 54 -11.63 4.80 -8.00
N ASN A 55 -11.95 3.99 -9.01
CA ASN A 55 -13.14 4.15 -9.85
C ASN A 55 -14.06 2.90 -9.83
N ALA A 56 -15.25 3.01 -10.42
CA ALA A 56 -16.26 1.94 -10.42
C ALA A 56 -15.77 0.62 -11.04
N LYS A 57 -14.96 0.69 -12.10
CA LYS A 57 -14.40 -0.51 -12.75
C LYS A 57 -13.45 -1.25 -11.81
N CYS A 58 -12.61 -0.53 -11.07
CA CYS A 58 -11.69 -1.12 -10.10
C CYS A 58 -12.45 -1.68 -8.90
N TYR A 59 -13.48 -0.98 -8.43
CA TYR A 59 -14.37 -1.47 -7.39
C TYR A 59 -14.97 -2.85 -7.71
N ASN A 60 -15.54 -3.02 -8.91
CA ASN A 60 -16.14 -4.30 -9.30
C ASN A 60 -15.14 -5.45 -9.29
N ARG A 61 -13.87 -5.17 -9.64
CA ARG A 61 -12.81 -6.18 -9.62
C ARG A 61 -12.37 -6.55 -8.21
N ILE A 62 -12.27 -5.56 -7.33
CA ILE A 62 -11.95 -5.81 -5.91
C ILE A 62 -13.07 -6.62 -5.26
N GLN A 63 -14.33 -6.29 -5.55
CA GLN A 63 -15.48 -7.05 -5.06
C GLN A 63 -15.41 -8.52 -5.49
N ALA A 64 -15.10 -8.81 -6.76
CA ALA A 64 -14.98 -10.19 -7.25
C ALA A 64 -13.92 -11.02 -6.51
N LEU A 65 -12.81 -10.40 -6.08
CA LEU A 65 -11.81 -11.08 -5.26
C LEU A 65 -12.34 -11.39 -3.85
N ILE A 66 -13.08 -10.45 -3.25
CA ILE A 66 -13.72 -10.65 -1.95
C ILE A 66 -14.75 -11.78 -2.02
N ASP A 67 -15.57 -11.80 -3.07
CA ASP A 67 -16.55 -12.86 -3.31
C ASP A 67 -15.87 -14.24 -3.45
N SER A 68 -14.61 -14.25 -3.88
CA SER A 68 -13.74 -15.44 -3.97
C SER A 68 -13.03 -15.80 -2.65
N ASN A 69 -13.36 -15.10 -1.55
CA ASN A 69 -12.76 -15.25 -0.22
C ASN A 69 -11.24 -15.00 -0.18
N ILE A 70 -10.81 -13.96 -0.91
CA ILE A 70 -9.43 -13.49 -0.93
C ILE A 70 -9.31 -12.22 -0.08
N ASP A 71 -8.34 -12.22 0.84
CA ASP A 71 -8.03 -11.05 1.65
C ASP A 71 -7.37 -9.95 0.82
N ILE A 72 -7.92 -8.73 0.92
CA ILE A 72 -7.45 -7.56 0.17
C ILE A 72 -6.77 -6.57 1.10
N ASN A 73 -5.52 -6.30 0.77
CA ASN A 73 -4.71 -5.22 1.32
C ASN A 73 -4.55 -4.14 0.25
N VAL A 74 -4.36 -2.89 0.68
CA VAL A 74 -4.14 -1.78 -0.25
C VAL A 74 -2.78 -1.15 -0.01
N CYS A 75 -2.04 -0.93 -1.09
CA CYS A 75 -0.89 -0.04 -1.10
C CYS A 75 -1.30 1.29 -1.72
N ILE A 76 -1.23 2.39 -0.95
CA ILE A 76 -1.52 3.72 -1.52
C ILE A 76 -0.31 4.15 -2.36
N LEU A 77 -0.54 4.37 -3.65
CA LEU A 77 0.47 4.73 -4.64
C LEU A 77 -0.02 5.90 -5.49
N ASP A 78 0.79 6.94 -5.55
CA ASP A 78 0.69 7.98 -6.56
C ASP A 78 2.07 8.14 -7.18
N LYS A 79 2.15 8.50 -8.47
CA LYS A 79 3.44 8.85 -9.10
C LYS A 79 4.12 9.96 -8.32
N ASP A 80 3.32 10.83 -7.73
CA ASP A 80 3.78 11.89 -6.85
C ASP A 80 4.14 11.42 -5.43
N PHE A 81 3.79 10.19 -5.05
CA PHE A 81 4.00 9.61 -3.71
C PHE A 81 5.07 8.51 -3.70
N ALA A 82 5.71 8.21 -4.84
CA ALA A 82 6.79 7.22 -4.92
C ALA A 82 7.99 7.52 -4.00
N HIS A 83 8.00 8.69 -3.37
CA HIS A 83 9.07 9.17 -2.52
C HIS A 83 8.55 9.65 -1.14
N LEU A 84 9.22 9.23 -0.06
CA LEU A 84 8.93 9.62 1.33
C LEU A 84 8.79 11.15 1.53
N ASP A 85 9.55 11.91 0.75
CA ASP A 85 9.57 13.37 0.70
C ASP A 85 8.18 13.97 0.39
N ASN A 86 7.32 13.20 -0.28
CA ASN A 86 5.96 13.57 -0.63
C ASN A 86 4.90 12.97 0.31
N SER A 87 5.30 12.57 1.53
CA SER A 87 4.45 12.00 2.58
C SER A 87 3.14 12.78 2.82
N HIS A 88 3.13 14.10 2.62
CA HIS A 88 1.93 14.95 2.73
C HIS A 88 0.79 14.54 1.77
N LYS A 89 1.11 14.02 0.58
CA LYS A 89 0.11 13.54 -0.39
C LYS A 89 -0.59 12.26 0.06
N PHE A 90 -0.02 11.51 1.01
CA PHE A 90 -0.67 10.35 1.62
C PHE A 90 -2.03 10.72 2.17
N ILE A 91 -2.11 11.83 2.90
CA ILE A 91 -3.32 12.27 3.59
C ILE A 91 -4.44 12.55 2.57
N GLU A 92 -4.10 13.16 1.43
CA GLU A 92 -5.04 13.46 0.36
C GLU A 92 -5.60 12.19 -0.26
N ILE A 93 -4.72 11.25 -0.63
CA ILE A 93 -5.12 10.01 -1.27
C ILE A 93 -5.88 9.11 -0.29
N TYR A 94 -5.47 9.09 0.99
CA TYR A 94 -6.18 8.39 2.05
C TYR A 94 -7.59 8.95 2.27
N LYS A 95 -7.79 10.28 2.19
CA LYS A 95 -9.13 10.89 2.24
C LYS A 95 -10.00 10.43 1.07
N ILE A 96 -9.45 10.38 -0.15
CA ILE A 96 -10.17 9.87 -1.33
C ILE A 96 -10.54 8.40 -1.11
N LEU A 97 -9.59 7.58 -0.67
CA LEU A 97 -9.79 6.16 -0.39
C LEU A 97 -10.89 5.96 0.65
N ARG A 98 -10.84 6.69 1.77
CA ARG A 98 -11.82 6.59 2.87
C ARG A 98 -13.25 6.89 2.43
N ASN A 99 -13.41 7.75 1.43
CA ASN A 99 -14.72 8.11 0.87
C ASN A 99 -15.13 7.20 -0.30
N SER A 100 -14.23 6.35 -0.79
CA SER A 100 -14.50 5.38 -1.84
C SER A 100 -15.18 4.14 -1.28
N LYS A 101 -16.05 3.51 -2.07
CA LYS A 101 -16.66 2.22 -1.73
C LYS A 101 -15.63 1.11 -1.52
N ILE A 102 -14.45 1.23 -2.14
CA ILE A 102 -13.35 0.26 -2.00
C ILE A 102 -12.93 0.11 -0.52
N PHE A 103 -13.02 1.18 0.28
CA PHE A 103 -12.59 1.19 1.68
C PHE A 103 -13.22 0.09 2.54
N ASN A 104 -14.46 -0.29 2.23
CA ASN A 104 -15.21 -1.27 3.02
C ASN A 104 -14.63 -2.70 2.96
N TYR A 105 -13.75 -2.97 2.01
CA TYR A 105 -13.16 -4.30 1.75
C TYR A 105 -11.70 -4.40 2.15
N ILE A 106 -11.10 -3.29 2.59
CA ILE A 106 -9.68 -3.24 2.88
C ILE A 106 -9.44 -3.78 4.28
N LYS A 107 -8.60 -4.80 4.38
CA LYS A 107 -8.13 -5.36 5.65
C LYS A 107 -7.09 -4.44 6.28
N GLU A 108 -6.08 -4.06 5.50
CA GLU A 108 -4.95 -3.22 5.95
C GLU A 108 -4.47 -2.27 4.84
N ILE A 109 -3.91 -1.13 5.25
CA ILE A 109 -3.29 -0.17 4.35
C ILE A 109 -1.78 -0.21 4.53
N TYR A 110 -1.09 -0.20 3.41
CA TYR A 110 0.34 -0.24 3.30
C TYR A 110 0.85 0.98 2.58
N ILE A 111 2.07 1.36 2.93
CA ILE A 111 2.80 2.48 2.36
C ILE A 111 4.04 1.90 1.71
N ASP A 112 4.07 1.93 0.37
CA ASP A 112 5.30 1.75 -0.39
C ASP A 112 5.88 3.14 -0.63
N ALA A 113 6.87 3.51 0.17
CA ALA A 113 7.53 4.80 0.02
C ALA A 113 9.03 4.56 -0.07
N GLU A 114 9.59 4.80 -1.25
CA GLU A 114 11.03 4.77 -1.41
C GLU A 114 11.65 6.10 -0.97
N ILE A 115 12.93 6.09 -0.63
CA ILE A 115 13.69 7.34 -0.49
C ILE A 115 13.83 7.98 -1.88
N SER A 116 13.57 9.29 -2.01
CA SER A 116 13.68 9.98 -3.30
C SER A 116 15.08 9.87 -3.91
N ASN A 117 15.17 9.98 -5.24
CA ASN A 117 16.47 10.01 -5.91
C ASN A 117 17.34 11.20 -5.45
N LYS A 118 16.72 12.31 -5.05
CA LYS A 118 17.41 13.48 -4.46
C LYS A 118 18.05 13.09 -3.11
N TYR A 119 17.28 12.44 -2.23
CA TYR A 119 17.79 11.95 -0.95
C TYR A 119 18.82 10.82 -1.12
N ARG A 120 18.61 9.85 -2.04
CA ARG A 120 19.57 8.78 -2.32
C ARG A 120 20.94 9.32 -2.72
N LYS A 121 20.98 10.41 -3.52
CA LYS A 121 22.24 11.07 -3.90
C LYS A 121 22.99 11.62 -2.69
N ASN A 122 22.27 12.19 -1.72
CA ASN A 122 22.85 12.69 -0.48
C ASN A 122 23.33 11.54 0.42
N ILE A 123 22.52 10.49 0.57
CA ILE A 123 22.90 9.28 1.35
C ILE A 123 24.13 8.59 0.76
N LYS A 124 24.26 8.50 -0.57
CA LYS A 124 25.45 7.91 -1.23
C LYS A 124 26.75 8.59 -0.80
N LYS A 125 26.72 9.89 -0.52
CA LYS A 125 27.89 10.68 -0.11
C LYS A 125 28.20 10.60 1.39
N LEU A 126 27.33 9.99 2.19
CA LEU A 126 27.55 9.88 3.64
C LEU A 126 28.62 8.84 3.97
N PRO A 127 29.38 9.04 5.07
CA PRO A 127 30.31 8.03 5.56
C PRO A 127 29.55 6.76 6.00
N LEU A 128 30.25 5.61 5.95
CA LEU A 128 29.64 4.29 6.14
C LEU A 128 28.93 4.15 7.50
N ASN A 129 29.49 4.73 8.56
CA ASN A 129 28.88 4.72 9.90
C ASN A 129 27.48 5.37 9.90
N LYS A 130 27.31 6.55 9.28
CA LYS A 130 26.02 7.23 9.14
C LYS A 130 25.04 6.42 8.30
N LYS A 131 25.51 5.77 7.22
CA LYS A 131 24.68 4.87 6.39
C LYS A 131 24.13 3.69 7.18
N LEU A 132 24.97 3.05 7.99
CA LEU A 132 24.56 1.95 8.85
C LEU A 132 23.56 2.42 9.92
N THR A 133 23.77 3.59 10.52
CA THR A 133 22.81 4.17 11.47
C THR A 133 21.42 4.35 10.84
N TYR A 134 21.31 4.77 9.58
CA TYR A 134 20.00 4.89 8.90
C TYR A 134 19.38 3.56 8.48
N MET A 135 20.17 2.51 8.30
CA MET A 135 19.65 1.16 8.04
C MET A 135 19.09 0.52 9.31
N PHE A 136 19.67 0.82 10.47
CA PHE A 136 19.27 0.23 11.75
C PHE A 136 18.26 1.08 12.54
N ASN A 137 18.27 2.42 12.38
CA ASN A 137 17.27 3.32 12.94
C ASN A 137 16.35 3.80 11.82
N GLU A 138 15.07 3.40 11.88
CA GLU A 138 14.05 3.56 10.83
C GLU A 138 13.92 5.00 10.31
N TYR A 139 14.70 5.35 9.28
CA TYR A 139 14.67 6.58 8.47
C TYR A 139 15.55 7.76 8.93
N PRO A 140 16.18 8.48 7.98
CA PRO A 140 16.96 9.68 8.27
C PRO A 140 16.11 10.82 8.84
N ASN A 141 16.69 11.58 9.77
CA ASN A 141 16.09 12.82 10.25
C ASN A 141 16.21 13.90 9.15
N LYS A 142 15.10 14.60 8.85
CA LYS A 142 15.03 15.69 7.86
C LYS A 142 16.03 16.82 8.14
N ASN A 143 16.46 16.98 9.40
CA ASN A 143 17.41 18.01 9.82
C ASN A 143 18.89 17.61 9.63
N GLU A 144 19.17 16.37 9.24
CA GLU A 144 20.54 15.90 8.97
C GLU A 144 20.90 15.93 7.46
N ILE A 145 20.03 16.50 6.62
CA ILE A 145 20.10 16.48 5.15
C ILE A 145 19.85 17.87 4.56
#